data_AF-A0A964EZ11-F1
#
_entry.id   AF-A0A964EZ11-F1
#
_cell.length_a   1.000
_cell.length_b   1.000
_cell.length_c   1.000
_cell.angle_alpha   90.00
_cell.angle_beta   90.00
_cell.angle_gamma   90.00
#
_symmetry.space_group_name_H-M   'P 1'
#
loop_
_entity.id
_entity.type
_entity.pdbx_description
1 polymer ?
#
loop_
_entity_poly.entity_id
_entity_poly.type
_entity_poly.pdbx_seq_one_letter_code
_entity_poly.pdbx_strand_id
1 'polypeptide(L)'
;MSNKPLVLVFLAIACGPKEPTSTAAAAEGTEEAAPAEVSSDAVPGDKNSQEFAQKLLALKITDFRPIDSDGAEFIYNTLTFSPDGTWAATGAVSIMDETMECRESGDWSMDAAESADTAAVGWTVAETNCAGRESGAEQRILLTIKKGGEYEVSFR
;
A
#
# COMPACT_ATOMS: atom_id res chain seq x y z
N MET A 1 -8.22 -56.58 -18.62
CA MET A 1 -8.14 -55.47 -17.65
C MET A 1 -6.68 -55.38 -17.22
N SER A 2 -5.77 -54.84 -18.05
CA SER A 2 -5.41 -53.41 -18.19
C SER A 2 -5.33 -52.65 -16.86
N ASN A 3 -4.10 -52.47 -16.32
CA ASN A 3 -3.36 -51.22 -16.46
C ASN A 3 -1.92 -51.36 -15.93
N LYS A 4 -0.96 -50.88 -16.75
CA LYS A 4 0.49 -50.86 -16.50
C LYS A 4 0.87 -49.72 -15.55
N PRO A 5 1.96 -49.85 -14.75
CA PRO A 5 2.56 -48.72 -14.05
C PRO A 5 3.35 -47.87 -15.04
N LEU A 6 3.04 -46.57 -15.11
CA LEU A 6 3.82 -45.58 -15.85
C LEU A 6 4.89 -45.03 -14.91
N VAL A 7 6.13 -45.46 -15.13
CA VAL A 7 7.34 -44.84 -14.56
C VAL A 7 7.62 -43.59 -15.38
N LEU A 8 7.62 -42.40 -14.75
CA LEU A 8 8.00 -41.15 -15.40
C LEU A 8 9.49 -40.87 -15.13
N VAL A 9 10.21 -40.73 -16.24
CA VAL A 9 11.65 -40.47 -16.33
C VAL A 9 11.93 -38.98 -16.13
N PHE A 10 12.96 -38.67 -15.33
CA PHE A 10 13.56 -37.35 -15.21
C PHE A 10 14.18 -36.90 -16.54
N LEU A 11 13.83 -35.70 -17.01
CA LEU A 11 14.60 -34.99 -18.03
C LEU A 11 14.93 -33.59 -17.51
N ALA A 12 16.21 -33.36 -17.24
CA ALA A 12 16.77 -32.06 -16.92
C ALA A 12 16.83 -31.21 -18.20
N ILE A 13 16.26 -30.00 -18.14
CA ILE A 13 16.50 -28.94 -19.13
C ILE A 13 17.16 -27.79 -18.38
N ALA A 14 18.45 -27.61 -18.65
CA ALA A 14 19.19 -26.40 -18.33
C ALA A 14 18.96 -25.36 -19.44
N CYS A 15 18.49 -24.17 -19.09
CA CYS A 15 18.73 -22.93 -19.84
C CYS A 15 18.44 -21.74 -18.90
N GLY A 16 19.41 -20.86 -18.72
CA GLY A 16 19.39 -19.76 -17.74
C GLY A 16 18.41 -18.62 -18.07
N PRO A 17 18.28 -17.66 -17.15
CA PRO A 17 18.99 -16.41 -17.35
C PRO A 17 19.85 -16.02 -16.16
N LYS A 18 20.95 -15.33 -16.47
CA LYS A 18 21.84 -14.64 -15.54
C LYS A 18 21.05 -13.52 -14.87
N GLU A 19 20.56 -13.74 -13.66
CA GLU A 19 20.02 -12.67 -12.83
C GLU A 19 21.16 -11.71 -12.46
N PRO A 20 20.96 -10.38 -12.59
CA PRO A 20 21.91 -9.42 -12.08
C PRO A 20 21.97 -9.57 -10.57
N THR A 21 23.13 -9.99 -10.07
CA THR A 21 23.53 -9.78 -8.69
C THR A 21 23.43 -8.28 -8.40
N SER A 22 22.30 -7.85 -7.84
CA SER A 22 22.19 -6.55 -7.20
C SER A 22 22.87 -6.68 -5.84
N THR A 23 24.18 -6.50 -5.83
CA THR A 23 24.92 -6.15 -4.64
C THR A 23 24.38 -4.81 -4.17
N ALA A 24 23.44 -4.84 -3.23
CA ALA A 24 23.08 -3.66 -2.45
C ALA A 24 24.32 -3.28 -1.63
N ALA A 25 25.03 -2.26 -2.10
CA ALA A 25 26.00 -1.55 -1.30
C ALA A 25 25.24 -0.96 -0.11
N ALA A 26 25.59 -1.43 1.09
CA ALA A 26 25.21 -0.77 2.33
C ALA A 26 25.76 0.65 2.29
N ALA A 27 24.87 1.63 2.19
CA ALA A 27 25.16 2.99 2.60
C ALA A 27 24.62 3.14 4.02
N GLU A 28 25.58 3.17 4.94
CA GLU A 28 25.42 3.56 6.33
C GLU A 28 24.77 4.95 6.41
N GLY A 29 23.84 5.08 7.34
CA GLY A 29 23.16 6.34 7.63
C GLY A 29 21.86 6.14 8.40
N THR A 30 21.87 5.29 9.44
CA THR A 30 20.81 5.33 10.45
C THR A 30 21.09 6.53 11.34
N GLU A 31 20.71 7.71 10.86
CA GLU A 31 20.26 8.73 11.79
C GLU A 31 18.87 8.28 12.22
N GLU A 32 18.78 7.76 13.45
CA GLU A 32 17.52 7.49 14.11
C GLU A 32 16.87 8.85 14.34
N ALA A 33 16.18 9.33 13.30
CA ALA A 33 15.30 10.47 13.38
C ALA A 33 14.34 10.18 14.54
N ALA A 34 14.28 11.11 15.49
CA ALA A 34 13.28 11.05 16.54
C ALA A 34 11.91 10.76 15.90
N PRO A 35 11.05 9.93 16.53
CA PRO A 35 9.74 9.63 15.97
C PRO A 35 9.06 10.95 15.64
N ALA A 36 8.79 11.17 14.36
CA ALA A 36 8.13 12.39 13.94
C ALA A 36 6.77 12.45 14.65
N GLU A 37 6.50 13.56 15.33
CA GLU A 37 5.24 13.74 16.04
C GLU A 37 4.10 13.69 15.03
N VAL A 38 3.12 12.82 15.29
CA VAL A 38 1.97 12.64 14.41
C VAL A 38 1.01 13.79 14.63
N SER A 39 0.51 14.37 13.54
CA SER A 39 -0.43 15.47 13.54
C SER A 39 -1.65 15.14 14.39
N SER A 40 -1.93 15.98 15.38
CA SER A 40 -3.10 15.83 16.26
C SER A 40 -4.43 16.00 15.52
N ASP A 41 -4.39 16.61 14.34
CA ASP A 41 -5.58 16.77 13.48
C ASP A 41 -5.88 15.48 12.71
N ALA A 42 -4.86 14.66 12.42
CA ALA A 42 -5.02 13.40 11.71
C ALA A 42 -5.33 12.23 12.66
N VAL A 43 -4.80 12.27 13.90
CA VAL A 43 -4.82 11.12 14.82
C VAL A 43 -5.40 11.48 16.20
N PRO A 44 -6.44 10.76 16.66
CA PRO A 44 -6.96 10.90 18.01
C PRO A 44 -5.90 10.64 19.09
N GLY A 45 -5.99 11.37 20.21
CA GLY A 45 -4.98 11.35 21.27
C GLY A 45 -5.00 10.13 22.20
N ASP A 46 -5.89 9.15 21.98
CA ASP A 46 -5.94 7.95 22.83
C ASP A 46 -4.82 6.95 22.49
N LYS A 47 -4.48 6.09 23.46
CA LYS A 47 -3.36 5.15 23.35
C LYS A 47 -3.45 4.23 22.12
N ASN A 48 -4.63 3.70 21.81
CA ASN A 48 -4.78 2.77 20.70
C ASN A 48 -4.57 3.48 19.37
N SER A 49 -5.13 4.68 19.22
CA SER A 49 -4.97 5.50 18.01
C SER A 49 -3.52 5.88 17.77
N GLN A 50 -2.79 6.25 18.82
CA GLN A 50 -1.36 6.55 18.72
C GLN A 50 -0.54 5.31 18.32
N GLU A 51 -0.80 4.14 18.93
CA GLU A 51 -0.12 2.89 18.57
C GLU A 51 -0.44 2.43 17.14
N PHE A 52 -1.70 2.58 16.71
CA PHE A 52 -2.11 2.28 15.34
C PHE A 52 -1.44 3.21 14.34
N ALA A 53 -1.43 4.52 14.60
CA ALA A 53 -0.82 5.51 13.71
C ALA A 53 0.67 5.23 13.49
N GLN A 54 1.42 4.87 14.55
CA GLN A 54 2.83 4.51 14.40
C GLN A 54 3.03 3.31 13.45
N LYS A 55 2.13 2.32 13.47
CA LYS A 55 2.16 1.19 12.54
C LYS A 55 1.78 1.61 11.13
N LEU A 56 0.76 2.47 10.98
CA LEU A 56 0.33 2.99 9.69
C LEU A 56 1.45 3.78 8.99
N LEU A 57 2.14 4.64 9.73
CA LEU A 57 3.26 5.45 9.22
C LEU A 57 4.47 4.60 8.82
N ALA A 58 4.65 3.44 9.45
CA ALA A 58 5.67 2.47 9.07
C ALA A 58 5.24 1.55 7.90
N LEU A 59 3.95 1.57 7.54
CA LEU A 59 3.38 0.68 6.53
C LEU A 59 3.52 1.30 5.14
N LYS A 60 3.99 0.49 4.20
CA LYS A 60 3.87 0.77 2.76
C LYS A 60 2.78 -0.13 2.18
N ILE A 61 1.63 0.46 1.88
CA ILE A 61 0.51 -0.25 1.26
C ILE A 61 0.83 -0.41 -0.23
N THR A 62 0.63 -1.61 -0.78
CA THR A 62 0.91 -1.93 -2.19
C THR A 62 -0.28 -2.60 -2.86
N ASP A 63 -0.38 -2.46 -4.18
CA ASP A 63 -1.43 -3.10 -4.98
C ASP A 63 -2.87 -2.80 -4.49
N PHE A 64 -3.08 -1.60 -3.92
CA PHE A 64 -4.37 -1.19 -3.37
C PHE A 64 -5.29 -0.67 -4.47
N ARG A 65 -6.55 -1.09 -4.45
CA ARG A 65 -7.55 -0.72 -5.46
C ARG A 65 -8.70 0.05 -4.81
N PRO A 66 -8.82 1.37 -4.99
CA PRO A 66 -9.96 2.13 -4.47
C PRO A 66 -11.27 1.78 -5.23
N ILE A 67 -12.41 2.19 -4.67
CA ILE A 67 -13.75 1.84 -5.20
C ILE A 67 -14.20 2.74 -6.36
N ASP A 68 -13.51 3.82 -6.65
CA ASP A 68 -13.93 4.94 -7.49
C ASP A 68 -13.56 4.82 -8.97
N SER A 69 -13.55 3.61 -9.53
CA SER A 69 -13.30 3.45 -10.97
C SER A 69 -14.59 3.58 -11.78
N ASP A 70 -14.76 4.74 -12.43
CA ASP A 70 -15.76 5.00 -13.48
C ASP A 70 -15.48 4.21 -14.79
N GLY A 71 -15.13 2.92 -14.65
CA GLY A 71 -14.86 1.97 -15.73
C GLY A 71 -13.39 1.81 -16.12
N ALA A 72 -12.48 2.69 -15.68
CA ALA A 72 -11.04 2.53 -15.87
C ALA A 72 -10.42 1.80 -14.67
N GLU A 73 -9.62 0.76 -14.89
CA GLU A 73 -8.96 0.05 -13.79
C GLU A 73 -7.87 0.94 -13.19
N PHE A 74 -7.95 1.17 -11.88
CA PHE A 74 -6.97 1.95 -11.15
C PHE A 74 -6.40 1.18 -9.95
N ILE A 75 -5.10 1.34 -9.74
CA ILE A 75 -4.37 0.72 -8.63
C ILE A 75 -3.33 1.70 -8.08
N TYR A 76 -3.26 1.83 -6.76
CA TYR A 76 -2.08 2.38 -6.09
C TYR A 76 -1.03 1.28 -5.98
N ASN A 77 0.04 1.41 -6.77
CA ASN A 77 1.23 0.57 -6.68
C ASN A 77 1.90 0.74 -5.32
N THR A 78 1.93 1.98 -4.82
CA THR A 78 2.41 2.31 -3.47
C THR A 78 1.56 3.42 -2.87
N LEU A 79 1.20 3.30 -1.60
CA LEU A 79 0.52 4.32 -0.79
C LEU A 79 1.23 4.40 0.57
N THR A 80 1.62 5.61 0.96
CA THR A 80 2.31 5.89 2.22
C THR A 80 1.70 7.09 2.92
N PHE A 81 1.60 7.00 4.24
CA PHE A 81 1.12 8.08 5.10
C PHE A 81 2.28 8.75 5.82
N SER A 82 2.15 10.05 6.03
CA SER A 82 3.14 10.89 6.67
C SER A 82 2.63 11.41 8.02
N PRO A 83 3.53 11.65 8.99
CA PRO A 83 3.19 12.14 10.32
C PRO A 83 2.55 13.54 10.29
N ASP A 84 2.80 14.34 9.26
CA ASP A 84 2.22 15.68 9.09
C ASP A 84 0.74 15.68 8.68
N GLY A 85 0.11 14.50 8.56
CA GLY A 85 -1.27 14.37 8.10
C GLY A 85 -1.41 14.29 6.58
N THR A 86 -0.30 14.20 5.83
CA THR A 86 -0.33 14.03 4.38
C THR A 86 -0.14 12.57 3.95
N TRP A 87 -0.58 12.24 2.75
CA TRP A 87 -0.30 10.96 2.10
C TRP A 87 0.21 11.17 0.68
N ALA A 88 0.91 10.17 0.17
CA ALA A 88 1.36 10.13 -1.21
C ALA A 88 1.23 8.72 -1.77
N ALA A 89 0.87 8.64 -3.06
CA ALA A 89 0.82 7.39 -3.79
C ALA A 89 1.44 7.51 -5.19
N THR A 90 1.97 6.37 -5.65
CA THR A 90 2.17 6.09 -7.06
C THR A 90 1.10 5.08 -7.48
N GLY A 91 0.48 5.30 -8.62
CA GLY A 91 -0.51 4.38 -9.15
C GLY A 91 -0.41 4.23 -10.65
N ALA A 92 -1.29 3.40 -11.18
CA ALA A 92 -1.43 3.20 -12.61
C ALA A 92 -2.92 3.14 -12.97
N VAL A 93 -3.28 3.83 -14.05
CA VAL A 93 -4.59 3.75 -14.68
C VAL A 93 -4.46 2.92 -15.94
N SER A 94 -5.28 1.87 -16.08
CA SER A 94 -5.36 1.04 -17.27
C SER A 94 -6.64 1.36 -18.04
N ILE A 95 -6.49 1.77 -19.30
CA ILE A 95 -7.58 2.08 -20.23
C ILE A 95 -7.34 1.25 -21.48
N MET A 96 -8.27 0.32 -21.75
CA MET A 96 -8.10 -0.69 -22.81
C MET A 96 -6.80 -1.49 -22.59
N ASP A 97 -5.85 -1.45 -23.54
CA ASP A 97 -4.58 -2.17 -23.48
C ASP A 97 -3.38 -1.27 -23.10
N GLU A 98 -3.65 -0.04 -22.65
CA GLU A 98 -2.61 0.92 -22.26
C GLU A 98 -2.65 1.18 -20.75
N THR A 99 -1.46 1.17 -20.12
CA THR A 99 -1.26 1.48 -18.70
C THR A 99 -0.45 2.77 -18.58
N MET A 100 -0.96 3.72 -17.81
CA MET A 100 -0.31 5.01 -17.55
C MET A 100 0.00 5.16 -16.06
N GLU A 101 1.28 5.34 -15.73
CA GLU A 101 1.71 5.68 -14.38
C GLU A 101 1.23 7.08 -13.99
N CYS A 102 0.83 7.23 -12.73
CA CYS A 102 0.37 8.49 -12.18
C CYS A 102 0.69 8.58 -10.69
N ARG A 103 0.39 9.74 -10.10
CA ARG A 103 0.65 10.08 -8.71
C ARG A 103 -0.54 10.83 -8.13
N GLU A 104 -0.79 10.56 -6.87
CA GLU A 104 -1.76 11.29 -6.07
C GLU A 104 -1.18 11.61 -4.70
N SER A 105 -1.68 12.68 -4.10
CA SER A 105 -1.37 13.08 -2.74
C SER A 105 -2.53 13.87 -2.14
N GLY A 106 -2.49 14.02 -0.82
CA GLY A 106 -3.43 14.88 -0.10
C GLY A 106 -3.36 14.64 1.39
N ASP A 107 -4.51 14.79 2.05
CA ASP A 107 -4.60 14.74 3.51
C ASP A 107 -5.26 13.44 3.97
N TRP A 108 -4.81 12.91 5.10
CA TRP A 108 -5.40 11.74 5.75
C TRP A 108 -5.77 12.03 7.19
N SER A 109 -6.73 11.26 7.69
CA SER A 109 -7.12 11.23 9.09
C SER A 109 -7.65 9.85 9.46
N MET A 110 -7.82 9.59 10.76
CA MET A 110 -8.43 8.37 11.25
C MET A 110 -9.45 8.65 12.35
N ASP A 111 -10.43 7.76 12.47
CA ASP A 111 -11.26 7.70 13.67
C ASP A 111 -10.45 7.17 14.87
N ALA A 112 -11.05 7.25 16.06
CA ALA A 112 -10.51 6.57 17.23
C ALA A 112 -10.37 5.07 16.92
N ALA A 113 -9.19 4.53 17.13
CA ALA A 113 -8.88 3.16 16.78
C ALA A 113 -9.70 2.16 17.62
N GLU A 114 -10.25 1.14 16.96
CA GLU A 114 -10.93 0.04 17.64
C GLU A 114 -9.92 -0.78 18.49
N SER A 115 -8.68 -0.86 18.01
CA SER A 115 -7.54 -1.45 18.73
C SER A 115 -6.23 -0.85 18.22
N ALA A 116 -5.11 -1.19 18.86
CA ALA A 116 -3.79 -0.81 18.36
C ALA A 116 -3.46 -1.36 16.95
N ASP A 117 -4.26 -2.27 16.40
CA ASP A 117 -4.06 -2.89 15.09
C ASP A 117 -5.19 -2.56 14.11
N THR A 118 -6.29 -1.94 14.54
CA THR A 118 -7.48 -1.71 13.70
C THR A 118 -8.06 -0.32 13.88
N ALA A 119 -8.21 0.43 12.79
CA ALA A 119 -8.90 1.71 12.78
C ALA A 119 -9.54 2.01 11.42
N ALA A 120 -10.53 2.91 11.43
CA ALA A 120 -11.03 3.51 10.20
C ALA A 120 -10.09 4.66 9.79
N VAL A 121 -9.52 4.56 8.59
CA VAL A 121 -8.62 5.54 7.99
C VAL A 121 -9.29 6.12 6.76
N GLY A 122 -9.29 7.45 6.67
CA GLY A 122 -9.79 8.19 5.52
C GLY A 122 -8.72 9.08 4.92
N TRP A 123 -8.76 9.26 3.62
CA TRP A 123 -7.92 10.23 2.94
C TRP A 123 -8.65 10.90 1.78
N THR A 124 -8.24 12.13 1.50
CA THR A 124 -8.78 12.96 0.42
C THR A 124 -7.67 13.25 -0.58
N VAL A 125 -7.98 13.13 -1.87
CA VAL A 125 -7.07 13.51 -2.95
C VAL A 125 -7.04 15.04 -3.03
N ALA A 126 -5.89 15.65 -2.73
CA ALA A 126 -5.67 17.08 -2.93
C ALA A 126 -5.09 17.34 -4.34
N GLU A 127 -4.11 16.54 -4.74
CA GLU A 127 -3.45 16.63 -6.04
C GLU A 127 -3.46 15.27 -6.74
N THR A 128 -3.73 15.27 -8.05
CA THR A 128 -3.70 14.08 -8.89
C THR A 128 -3.28 14.44 -10.31
N ASN A 129 -2.51 13.53 -10.94
CA ASN A 129 -2.32 13.54 -12.38
C ASN A 129 -2.83 12.23 -13.04
N CYS A 130 -3.63 11.46 -12.31
CA CYS A 130 -4.20 10.21 -12.80
C CYS A 130 -5.36 10.51 -13.76
N ALA A 131 -5.31 9.92 -14.95
CA ALA A 131 -6.34 10.10 -15.96
C ALA A 131 -7.72 9.67 -15.40
N GLY A 132 -8.71 10.57 -15.51
CA GLY A 132 -10.08 10.30 -15.05
C GLY A 132 -10.31 10.43 -13.55
N ARG A 133 -9.32 10.90 -12.78
CA ARG A 133 -9.46 11.17 -11.33
C ARG A 133 -9.39 12.67 -11.07
N GLU A 134 -10.13 13.12 -10.06
CA GLU A 134 -10.23 14.53 -9.70
C GLU A 134 -9.84 14.75 -8.23
N SER A 135 -9.31 15.94 -7.94
CA SER A 135 -9.11 16.40 -6.56
C SER A 135 -10.45 16.48 -5.82
N GLY A 136 -10.43 16.16 -4.53
CA GLY A 136 -11.61 16.10 -3.67
C GLY A 136 -12.22 14.70 -3.57
N ALA A 137 -11.70 13.71 -4.32
CA ALA A 137 -12.10 12.32 -4.13
C ALA A 137 -11.70 11.84 -2.73
N GLU A 138 -12.65 11.22 -2.02
CA GLU A 138 -12.47 10.71 -0.68
C GLU A 138 -12.47 9.18 -0.69
N GLN A 139 -11.54 8.59 0.05
CA GLN A 139 -11.52 7.17 0.33
C GLN A 139 -11.58 6.96 1.84
N ARG A 140 -12.42 6.02 2.28
CA ARG A 140 -12.47 5.58 3.66
C ARG A 140 -12.46 4.07 3.75
N ILE A 141 -11.64 3.54 4.65
CA ILE A 141 -11.49 2.10 4.86
C ILE A 141 -11.37 1.79 6.35
N LEU A 142 -11.77 0.58 6.73
CA LEU A 142 -11.31 -0.04 7.96
C LEU A 142 -10.07 -0.87 7.63
N LEU A 143 -8.94 -0.50 8.23
CA LEU A 143 -7.66 -1.14 8.04
C LEU A 143 -7.27 -1.92 9.29
N THR A 144 -6.91 -3.19 9.12
CA THR A 144 -6.31 -4.02 10.17
C THR A 144 -4.88 -4.35 9.79
N ILE A 145 -3.91 -3.90 10.59
CA ILE A 145 -2.48 -4.14 10.40
C ILE A 145 -2.07 -5.38 11.18
N LYS A 146 -1.55 -6.39 10.49
CA LYS A 146 -1.07 -7.63 11.09
C LYS A 146 0.43 -7.56 11.37
N LYS A 147 0.91 -8.55 12.13
CA LYS A 147 2.35 -8.74 12.33
C LYS A 147 3.05 -8.96 10.99
N GLY A 148 4.23 -8.36 10.84
CA GLY A 148 5.05 -8.51 9.63
C GLY A 148 4.69 -7.56 8.48
N GLY A 149 3.80 -6.58 8.70
CA GLY A 149 3.44 -5.58 7.69
C GLY A 149 2.36 -6.03 6.71
N GLU A 150 1.80 -7.22 6.90
CA GLU A 150 0.56 -7.61 6.22
C GLU A 150 -0.62 -6.78 6.72
N TYR A 151 -1.63 -6.58 5.87
CA TYR A 151 -2.83 -5.83 6.25
C TYR A 151 -4.09 -6.39 5.60
N GLU A 152 -5.24 -6.08 6.19
CA GLU A 152 -6.56 -6.35 5.66
C GLU A 152 -7.35 -5.05 5.54
N VAL A 153 -8.11 -4.91 4.45
CA VAL A 153 -8.94 -3.75 4.18
C VAL A 153 -10.39 -4.18 4.04
N SER A 154 -11.29 -3.43 4.65
CA SER A 154 -12.71 -3.41 4.28
C SER A 154 -13.17 -1.99 4.01
N PHE A 155 -13.93 -1.79 2.95
CA PHE A 155 -14.49 -0.49 2.61
C PHE A 155 -15.67 -0.16 3.54
N ARG A 156 -15.76 1.11 3.94
CA ARG A 156 -16.77 1.63 4.86
C ARG A 156 -17.65 2.65 4.17
#